data_AF-A0A1B8CU06-F1
#
_entry.id   AF-A0A1B8CU06-F1
#
_cell.length_a   1.000
_cell.length_b   1.000
_cell.length_c   1.000
_cell.angle_alpha   90.00
_cell.angle_beta   90.00
_cell.angle_gamma   90.00
#
_symmetry.space_group_name_H-M   'P 1'
#
loop_
_entity.id
_entity.type
_entity.pdbx_description
1 polymer ?
#
loop_
_entity_poly.entity_id
_entity_poly.type
_entity_poly.pdbx_seq_one_letter_code
_entity_poly.pdbx_strand_id
1 'polypeptide(L)'
;MEIRANEAFDVYRELYYEGGLSSVYFWNLDDGFAGVVLLKKGSPQNSGSEGSWDSIHVFDAVDRARTAHYKLTSTVILHLSTGTDALGDMDLSGNMTRQIEADLTVDDDGSHISNIGKLVEDMELKMRNLLQEVYFGKAKDVVGDLRSVQSLAEANKEKNAHREMIDSMKR
;
A
#
# COMPACT_ATOMS: atom_id res chain seq x y z
N MET A 1 21.29 -16.10 -4.47
CA MET A 1 20.31 -15.01 -4.68
C MET A 1 19.79 -14.41 -3.39
N GLU A 2 19.27 -15.19 -2.43
CA GLU A 2 18.67 -14.68 -1.18
C GLU A 2 19.52 -13.65 -0.41
N ILE A 3 20.83 -13.90 -0.23
CA ILE A 3 21.73 -12.96 0.46
C ILE A 3 21.75 -11.59 -0.24
N ARG A 4 21.94 -11.60 -1.56
CA ARG A 4 21.93 -10.37 -2.39
C ARG A 4 20.56 -9.68 -2.40
N ALA A 5 19.48 -10.46 -2.34
CA ALA A 5 18.13 -9.91 -2.25
C ALA A 5 17.91 -9.20 -0.91
N ASN A 6 18.37 -9.77 0.21
CA ASN A 6 18.33 -9.10 1.51
C ASN A 6 19.14 -7.79 1.49
N GLU A 7 20.35 -7.79 0.92
CA GLU A 7 21.14 -6.56 0.76
C GLU A 7 20.42 -5.50 -0.08
N ALA A 8 19.82 -5.90 -1.21
CA ALA A 8 19.09 -4.98 -2.09
C ALA A 8 17.83 -4.42 -1.42
N PHE A 9 17.05 -5.26 -0.74
CA PHE A 9 15.83 -4.83 -0.06
C PHE A 9 16.10 -4.07 1.24
N ASP A 10 17.26 -4.23 1.87
CA ASP A 10 17.67 -3.37 2.98
C ASP A 10 17.99 -1.94 2.50
N VAL A 11 18.62 -1.80 1.33
CA VAL A 11 18.79 -0.49 0.68
C VAL A 11 17.44 0.11 0.27
N TYR A 12 16.54 -0.68 -0.34
CA TYR A 12 15.18 -0.25 -0.66
C TYR A 12 14.44 0.26 0.58
N ARG A 13 14.50 -0.51 1.68
CA ARG A 13 13.93 -0.14 2.98
C ARG A 13 14.49 1.20 3.44
N GLU A 14 15.80 1.39 3.41
CA GLU A 14 16.40 2.65 3.87
C GLU A 14 15.93 3.85 3.04
N LEU A 15 15.86 3.70 1.71
CA LEU A 15 15.43 4.77 0.79
C LEU A 15 13.96 5.15 0.94
N TYR A 16 13.08 4.19 1.18
CA TYR A 16 11.62 4.41 1.20
C TYR A 16 11.02 4.51 2.59
N TYR A 17 11.66 3.92 3.60
CA TYR A 17 11.15 3.84 4.96
C TYR A 17 12.02 4.56 5.98
N GLU A 18 13.27 4.95 5.65
CA GLU A 18 14.20 5.64 6.56
C GLU A 18 14.29 4.94 7.93
N GLY A 19 14.48 3.61 7.92
CA GLY A 19 14.47 2.75 9.10
C GLY A 19 13.53 1.55 8.99
N GLY A 20 13.17 0.94 10.12
CA GLY A 20 12.37 -0.29 10.14
C GLY A 20 13.21 -1.56 9.94
N LEU A 21 12.54 -2.68 9.64
CA LEU A 21 13.15 -3.98 9.40
C LEU A 21 12.76 -4.49 8.01
N SER A 22 13.70 -5.15 7.34
CA SER A 22 13.45 -5.90 6.11
C SER A 22 13.94 -7.34 6.27
N SER A 23 13.28 -8.28 5.60
CA SER A 23 13.74 -9.67 5.53
C SER A 23 13.25 -10.30 4.24
N VAL A 24 14.11 -11.07 3.59
CA VAL A 24 13.78 -11.76 2.35
C VAL A 24 14.12 -13.23 2.46
N TYR A 25 13.17 -14.09 2.11
CA TYR A 25 13.35 -15.54 2.16
C TYR A 25 12.96 -16.17 0.84
N PHE A 26 13.73 -17.15 0.39
CA PHE A 26 13.52 -17.88 -0.86
C PHE A 26 13.27 -19.36 -0.57
N TRP A 27 12.49 -20.00 -1.44
CA TRP A 27 12.38 -21.46 -1.47
C TRP A 27 12.30 -21.95 -2.92
N ASN A 28 12.77 -23.17 -3.14
CA ASN A 28 12.80 -23.77 -4.47
C ASN A 28 11.43 -24.31 -4.87
N LEU A 29 11.12 -24.25 -6.15
CA LEU A 29 10.00 -24.93 -6.79
C LEU A 29 10.56 -25.94 -7.82
N ASP A 30 9.71 -26.80 -8.37
CA ASP A 30 10.14 -27.78 -9.38
C ASP A 30 10.54 -27.11 -10.71
N ASP A 31 9.90 -25.99 -11.06
CA ASP A 31 10.04 -25.25 -12.32
C ASP A 31 10.52 -23.80 -12.13
N GLY A 32 11.12 -23.50 -10.97
CA GLY A 32 11.67 -22.18 -10.66
C GLY A 32 11.89 -21.98 -9.17
N PHE A 33 11.55 -20.79 -8.67
CA PHE A 33 11.68 -20.45 -7.26
C PHE A 33 10.58 -19.51 -6.82
N ALA A 34 10.40 -19.41 -5.52
CA ALA A 34 9.51 -18.44 -4.91
C ALA A 34 10.18 -17.80 -3.71
N GLY A 35 9.57 -16.74 -3.21
CA GLY A 35 10.08 -16.05 -2.06
C GLY A 35 9.09 -15.06 -1.47
N VAL A 36 9.50 -14.49 -0.35
CA VAL A 36 8.76 -13.43 0.32
C VAL A 36 9.71 -12.29 0.68
N VAL A 37 9.29 -11.06 0.37
CA VAL A 37 9.89 -9.83 0.91
C VAL A 37 8.97 -9.31 2.01
N LEU A 38 9.55 -9.08 3.18
CA LEU A 38 8.87 -8.56 4.35
C LEU A 38 9.48 -7.20 4.70
N LEU A 39 8.63 -6.19 4.92
CA LEU A 39 9.04 -4.87 5.39
C LEU A 39 8.16 -4.49 6.58
N LYS A 40 8.77 -4.05 7.68
CA LYS A 40 8.06 -3.57 8.86
C LYS A 40 8.60 -2.24 9.32
N LYS A 41 7.74 -1.23 9.41
CA LYS A 41 8.05 0.09 9.96
C LYS A 41 7.05 0.45 11.05
N GLY A 42 7.54 0.70 12.26
CA GLY A 42 6.78 1.33 13.33
C GLY A 42 7.01 2.83 13.39
N SER A 43 6.08 3.57 13.99
CA SER A 43 6.27 4.98 14.32
C SER A 43 7.37 5.15 15.38
N PRO A 44 8.09 6.28 15.38
CA PRO A 44 9.02 6.60 16.45
C PRO A 44 8.29 6.66 17.80
N GLN A 45 8.94 6.16 18.85
CA GLN A 45 8.44 6.28 20.23
C GLN A 45 8.25 7.76 20.60
N ASN A 46 7.18 8.06 21.33
CA ASN A 46 6.81 9.39 21.86
C ASN A 46 6.24 10.42 20.87
N SER A 47 5.67 9.99 19.73
CA SER A 47 5.05 10.90 18.75
C SER A 47 3.58 11.27 19.02
N GLY A 48 2.98 10.79 20.14
CA GLY A 48 1.56 11.00 20.46
C GLY A 48 0.58 10.30 19.49
N SER A 49 1.11 9.58 18.50
CA SER A 49 0.39 8.75 17.55
C SER A 49 1.18 7.46 17.32
N GLU A 50 0.48 6.33 17.32
CA GLU A 50 1.06 5.04 17.04
C GLU A 50 0.74 4.65 15.60
N GLY A 51 1.77 4.27 14.85
CA GLY A 51 1.63 3.87 13.47
C GLY A 51 2.44 2.61 13.20
N SER A 52 1.90 1.67 12.45
CA SER A 52 2.71 0.59 11.89
C SER A 52 2.31 0.30 10.46
N TRP A 53 3.33 0.03 9.67
CA TRP A 53 3.24 -0.39 8.28
C TRP A 53 3.92 -1.74 8.14
N ASP A 54 3.19 -2.70 7.60
CA ASP A 54 3.68 -4.03 7.28
C ASP A 54 3.44 -4.32 5.81
N SER A 55 4.51 -4.58 5.05
CA SER A 55 4.41 -5.07 3.67
C SER A 55 4.83 -6.53 3.59
N ILE A 56 4.03 -7.32 2.88
CA ILE A 56 4.24 -8.73 2.61
C ILE A 56 4.13 -8.95 1.10
N HIS A 57 5.23 -9.29 0.46
CA HIS A 57 5.30 -9.51 -0.99
C HIS A 57 5.71 -10.94 -1.26
N VAL A 58 4.74 -11.80 -1.53
CA VAL A 58 5.00 -13.19 -1.93
C VAL A 58 5.09 -13.24 -3.44
N PHE A 59 6.19 -13.80 -3.95
CA PHE A 59 6.39 -13.97 -5.38
C PHE A 59 6.75 -15.41 -5.73
N ASP A 60 6.36 -15.82 -6.92
CA ASP A 60 6.88 -17.00 -7.61
C ASP A 60 7.42 -16.59 -8.98
N ALA A 61 8.50 -17.24 -9.40
CA ALA A 61 9.18 -17.03 -10.67
C ALA A 61 9.38 -18.39 -11.33
N VAL A 62 8.71 -18.59 -12.47
CA VAL A 62 8.82 -19.80 -13.29
C VAL A 62 9.77 -19.51 -14.44
N ASP A 63 10.89 -20.23 -14.48
CA ASP A 63 11.93 -19.99 -15.46
C ASP A 63 11.56 -20.55 -16.83
N ARG A 64 11.75 -19.74 -17.87
CA ARG A 64 11.70 -20.13 -19.28
C ARG A 64 13.02 -19.68 -19.92
N ALA A 65 13.42 -20.32 -21.02
CA ALA A 65 14.76 -20.21 -21.61
C ALA A 65 15.54 -18.87 -21.45
N ARG A 66 14.92 -17.71 -21.74
CA ARG A 66 15.52 -16.36 -21.53
C ARG A 66 14.60 -15.37 -20.82
N THR A 67 13.52 -15.88 -20.23
CA THR A 67 12.47 -15.06 -19.61
C THR A 67 11.93 -15.81 -18.40
N ALA A 68 11.57 -15.13 -17.34
CA ALA A 68 10.83 -15.74 -16.25
C ALA A 68 9.42 -15.16 -16.19
N HIS A 69 8.45 -16.01 -15.90
CA HIS A 69 7.10 -15.62 -15.58
C HIS A 69 7.01 -15.37 -14.08
N TYR A 70 6.80 -14.11 -13.70
CA TYR A 70 6.69 -13.70 -12.31
C TYR A 70 5.23 -13.51 -11.96
N LYS A 71 4.85 -14.01 -10.79
CA LYS A 71 3.58 -13.71 -10.14
C LYS A 71 3.88 -13.13 -8.77
N LEU A 72 3.39 -11.92 -8.53
CA LEU A 72 3.58 -11.18 -7.28
C LEU A 72 2.23 -10.96 -6.61
N THR A 73 2.09 -11.46 -5.39
CA THR A 73 0.96 -11.17 -4.50
C THR A 73 1.46 -10.32 -3.35
N SER A 74 0.97 -9.08 -3.28
CA SER A 74 1.39 -8.09 -2.30
C SER A 74 0.25 -7.76 -1.37
N THR A 75 0.54 -7.74 -0.07
CA THR A 75 -0.36 -7.29 0.99
C THR A 75 0.32 -6.20 1.78
N VAL A 76 -0.37 -5.07 1.97
CA VAL A 76 0.04 -4.02 2.91
C VAL A 76 -0.98 -3.97 4.03
N ILE A 77 -0.49 -3.91 5.26
CA ILE A 77 -1.29 -3.70 6.47
C ILE A 77 -0.85 -2.38 7.08
N LEU A 78 -1.83 -1.53 7.34
CA LEU A 78 -1.64 -0.23 7.99
C LEU A 78 -2.46 -0.23 9.28
N HIS A 79 -1.81 0.17 10.36
CA HIS A 79 -2.46 0.46 11.63
C HIS A 79 -2.06 1.86 12.06
N LEU A 80 -3.04 2.70 12.35
CA LEU A 80 -2.86 4.06 12.85
C LEU A 80 -3.76 4.24 14.06
N SER A 81 -3.18 4.61 15.19
CA SER A 81 -3.90 4.95 16.40
C SER A 81 -3.46 6.33 16.87
N THR A 82 -4.41 7.22 17.14
CA THR A 82 -4.14 8.56 17.65
C THR A 82 -5.20 8.97 18.64
N GLY A 83 -4.77 9.65 19.71
CA GLY A 83 -5.66 10.15 20.74
C GLY A 83 -5.30 11.58 21.10
N THR A 84 -6.29 12.46 21.15
CA THR A 84 -6.14 13.82 21.71
C THR A 84 -7.38 14.18 22.51
N ASP A 85 -7.27 15.13 23.45
CA ASP A 85 -8.42 15.57 24.27
C ASP A 85 -9.62 16.05 23.42
N ALA A 86 -9.36 16.60 22.22
CA ALA A 86 -10.40 17.09 21.32
C ALA A 86 -10.98 15.99 20.41
N LEU A 87 -10.19 14.99 20.05
CA LEU A 87 -10.59 13.90 19.14
C LEU A 87 -11.18 12.70 19.88
N GLY A 88 -10.79 12.50 21.14
CA GLY A 88 -10.88 11.18 21.78
C GLY A 88 -9.89 10.20 21.17
N ASP A 89 -10.10 8.90 21.41
CA ASP A 89 -9.30 7.84 20.83
C ASP A 89 -9.83 7.46 19.44
N MET A 90 -8.94 7.44 18.45
CA MET A 90 -9.22 7.06 17.07
C MET A 90 -8.26 5.96 16.63
N ASP A 91 -8.81 4.83 16.19
CA ASP A 91 -8.08 3.73 15.55
C ASP A 91 -8.55 3.60 14.09
N LEU A 92 -7.58 3.60 13.18
CA LEU A 92 -7.75 3.44 11.75
C LEU A 92 -6.79 2.37 11.25
N SER A 93 -7.35 1.18 11.00
CA SER A 93 -6.57 -0.02 10.69
C SER A 93 -7.16 -0.80 9.53
N GLY A 94 -6.30 -1.49 8.78
CA GLY A 94 -6.68 -2.62 7.94
C GLY A 94 -5.64 -2.94 6.87
N ASN A 95 -6.07 -3.59 5.80
CA ASN A 95 -5.15 -4.15 4.82
C ASN A 95 -5.67 -4.02 3.38
N MET A 96 -4.74 -4.12 2.43
CA MET A 96 -5.01 -4.21 1.01
C MET A 96 -4.13 -5.28 0.39
N THR A 97 -4.75 -6.19 -0.39
CA THR A 97 -4.04 -7.21 -1.16
C THR A 97 -4.25 -7.00 -2.65
N ARG A 98 -3.18 -7.15 -3.43
CA ARG A 98 -3.17 -7.06 -4.89
C ARG A 98 -2.26 -8.13 -5.49
N GLN A 99 -2.57 -8.54 -6.72
CA GLN A 99 -1.77 -9.50 -7.47
C GLN A 99 -1.47 -8.92 -8.86
N ILE A 100 -0.24 -9.15 -9.34
CA ILE A 100 0.17 -8.91 -10.73
C ILE A 100 0.98 -10.09 -11.24
N GLU A 101 1.01 -10.22 -12.56
CA GLU A 101 1.82 -11.19 -13.27
C GLU A 101 2.57 -10.48 -14.39
N ALA A 102 3.81 -10.89 -14.68
CA ALA A 102 4.65 -10.30 -15.71
C ALA A 102 5.66 -11.32 -16.25
N ASP A 103 5.84 -11.37 -17.57
CA ASP A 103 6.95 -12.06 -18.21
C ASP A 103 8.09 -11.07 -18.44
N LEU A 104 9.25 -11.29 -17.82
CA LEU A 104 10.41 -10.40 -17.93
C LEU A 104 11.65 -11.18 -18.39
N THR A 105 12.53 -10.51 -19.14
CA THR A 105 13.80 -11.10 -19.57
C THR A 105 14.74 -11.33 -18.40
N VAL A 106 15.49 -12.44 -18.47
CA VAL A 106 16.46 -12.82 -17.45
C VAL A 106 17.78 -13.15 -18.13
N ASP A 107 18.82 -12.41 -17.77
CA ASP A 107 20.18 -12.67 -18.22
C ASP A 107 20.98 -13.47 -17.18
N ASP A 108 20.76 -13.18 -15.89
CA ASP A 108 21.41 -13.83 -14.75
C ASP A 108 20.58 -13.74 -13.45
N ASP A 109 21.11 -14.32 -12.37
CA ASP A 109 20.55 -14.24 -11.01
C ASP A 109 20.30 -12.78 -10.54
N GLY A 110 21.14 -11.83 -10.96
CA GLY A 110 20.98 -10.41 -10.61
C GLY A 110 19.77 -9.78 -11.30
N SER A 111 19.45 -10.25 -12.50
CA SER A 111 18.28 -9.85 -13.28
C SER A 111 17.00 -10.23 -12.55
N HIS A 112 16.93 -11.42 -11.93
CA HIS A 112 15.78 -11.82 -11.10
C HIS A 112 15.56 -10.85 -9.93
N ILE A 113 16.61 -10.51 -9.19
CA ILE A 113 16.50 -9.59 -8.05
C ILE A 113 16.02 -8.22 -8.52
N SER A 114 16.55 -7.73 -9.64
CA SER A 114 16.16 -6.45 -10.22
C SER A 114 14.71 -6.45 -10.70
N ASN A 115 14.26 -7.53 -11.34
CA ASN A 115 12.89 -7.70 -11.82
C ASN A 115 11.90 -7.76 -10.64
N ILE A 116 12.20 -8.55 -9.60
CA ILE A 116 11.37 -8.63 -8.39
C ILE A 116 11.31 -7.28 -7.69
N GLY A 117 12.45 -6.58 -7.56
CA GLY A 117 12.52 -5.25 -6.96
C GLY A 117 11.60 -4.25 -7.66
N LYS A 118 11.62 -4.19 -9.00
CA LYS A 118 10.71 -3.33 -9.79
C LYS A 118 9.24 -3.67 -9.58
N LEU A 119 8.90 -4.97 -9.58
CA LEU A 119 7.52 -5.41 -9.36
C LEU A 119 7.02 -5.02 -7.96
N VAL A 120 7.87 -5.15 -6.94
CA VAL A 120 7.56 -4.75 -5.56
C VAL A 120 7.39 -3.24 -5.45
N GLU A 121 8.33 -2.46 -5.99
CA GLU A 121 8.30 -0.99 -5.97
C GLU A 121 7.04 -0.42 -6.63
N ASP A 122 6.74 -0.87 -7.86
CA ASP A 122 5.55 -0.44 -8.59
C ASP A 122 4.26 -0.80 -7.84
N MET A 123 4.22 -1.97 -7.21
CA MET A 123 3.05 -2.45 -6.48
C MET A 123 2.86 -1.71 -5.16
N GLU A 124 3.93 -1.49 -4.39
CA GLU A 124 3.87 -0.69 -3.16
C GLU A 124 3.42 0.74 -3.46
N LEU A 125 3.95 1.38 -4.49
CA LEU A 125 3.59 2.75 -4.84
C LEU A 125 2.10 2.86 -5.20
N LYS A 126 1.57 1.92 -5.99
CA LYS A 126 0.13 1.86 -6.32
C LYS A 126 -0.72 1.63 -5.08
N MET A 127 -0.36 0.68 -4.23
CA MET A 127 -1.13 0.37 -3.02
C MET A 127 -1.08 1.52 -2.01
N ARG A 128 0.06 2.20 -1.83
CA ARG A 128 0.20 3.37 -0.96
C ARG A 128 -0.76 4.49 -1.36
N ASN A 129 -0.84 4.79 -2.66
CA ASN A 129 -1.77 5.80 -3.18
C ASN A 129 -3.24 5.42 -2.92
N LEU A 130 -3.60 4.15 -3.16
CA LEU A 130 -4.96 3.65 -2.92
C LEU A 130 -5.33 3.64 -1.42
N LEU A 131 -4.39 3.28 -0.55
CA LEU A 131 -4.60 3.31 0.90
C LEU A 131 -4.87 4.73 1.37
N GLN A 132 -4.13 5.74 0.88
CA GLN A 132 -4.38 7.13 1.22
C GLN A 132 -5.80 7.58 0.85
N GLU A 133 -6.26 7.25 -0.35
CA GLU A 133 -7.60 7.60 -0.83
C GLU A 133 -8.71 6.90 -0.03
N VAL A 134 -8.57 5.59 0.22
CA VAL A 134 -9.62 4.79 0.87
C VAL A 134 -9.69 5.06 2.37
N TYR A 135 -8.55 5.10 3.07
CA TYR A 135 -8.52 5.19 4.52
C TYR A 135 -8.91 6.57 5.04
N PHE A 136 -8.37 7.63 4.44
CA PHE A 136 -8.68 8.99 4.90
C PHE A 136 -9.86 9.62 4.16
N GLY A 137 -10.08 9.25 2.89
CA GLY A 137 -11.21 9.76 2.11
C GLY A 137 -12.52 9.15 2.59
N LYS A 138 -12.70 7.82 2.45
CA LYS A 138 -13.99 7.19 2.73
C LYS A 138 -14.38 7.25 4.20
N ALA A 139 -13.44 7.09 5.13
CA ALA A 139 -13.76 7.17 6.56
C ALA A 139 -14.26 8.58 6.92
N LYS A 140 -13.61 9.62 6.39
CA LYS A 140 -14.04 11.01 6.58
C LYS A 140 -15.41 11.27 5.98
N ASP A 141 -15.68 10.77 4.77
CA ASP A 141 -16.96 10.96 4.10
C ASP A 141 -18.10 10.29 4.89
N VAL A 142 -17.91 9.03 5.33
CA VAL A 142 -18.91 8.30 6.11
C VAL A 142 -19.18 8.99 7.46
N VAL A 143 -18.15 9.43 8.18
CA VAL A 143 -18.31 10.16 9.45
C VAL A 143 -19.02 11.50 9.21
N GLY A 144 -18.66 12.21 8.14
CA GLY A 144 -19.31 13.46 7.74
C GLY A 144 -20.79 13.31 7.41
N ASP A 145 -21.16 12.21 6.76
CA ASP A 145 -22.55 11.89 6.43
C ASP A 145 -23.38 11.53 7.67
N LEU A 146 -22.77 10.87 8.65
CA LEU A 146 -23.45 10.52 9.91
C LEU A 146 -23.67 11.74 10.81
N ARG A 147 -22.73 12.69 10.81
CA ARG A 147 -22.81 13.90 11.65
C ARG A 147 -22.21 15.10 10.93
N SER A 148 -23.05 15.84 10.22
CA SER A 148 -22.65 17.11 9.60
C SER A 148 -22.61 18.24 10.63
N VAL A 149 -21.60 19.11 10.52
CA VAL A 149 -21.53 20.35 11.31
C VAL A 149 -22.54 21.37 10.80
N GLN A 150 -22.73 21.41 9.48
CA GLN A 150 -23.78 22.21 8.84
C GLN A 150 -25.14 21.58 9.13
N SER A 151 -26.17 22.40 9.33
CA SER A 151 -27.52 21.86 9.49
C SER A 151 -27.97 21.16 8.21
N LEU A 152 -28.65 20.02 8.36
CA LEU A 152 -29.18 19.27 7.22
C LEU A 152 -30.11 20.14 6.34
N ALA A 153 -30.78 21.12 6.95
CA ALA A 153 -31.63 22.08 6.26
C ALA A 153 -30.83 23.02 5.35
N GLU A 154 -29.69 23.55 5.81
CA GLU A 154 -28.83 24.41 5.01
C GLU A 154 -28.13 23.64 3.88
N ALA A 155 -27.63 22.43 4.17
CA ALA A 155 -27.02 21.57 3.16
C ALA A 155 -28.01 21.21 2.04
N ASN A 156 -29.27 20.90 2.39
CA ASN A 156 -30.33 20.66 1.41
C ASN A 156 -30.68 21.92 0.62
N LYS A 157 -30.68 23.09 1.26
CA LYS A 157 -30.94 24.37 0.59
C LYS A 157 -29.85 24.70 -0.44
N GLU A 158 -28.58 24.48 -0.10
CA GLU A 158 -27.47 24.65 -1.04
C GLU A 158 -27.51 23.65 -2.19
N LYS A 159 -27.79 22.36 -1.91
CA LYS A 159 -27.98 21.35 -2.97
C LYS A 159 -29.11 21.73 -3.95
N ASN A 160 -30.23 22.23 -3.43
CA ASN A 160 -31.35 22.67 -4.25
C ASN A 160 -30.98 23.91 -5.08
N ALA A 161 -30.34 24.92 -4.48
CA ALA A 161 -29.87 26.11 -5.19
C ALA A 161 -28.85 25.76 -6.29
N HIS A 162 -27.95 24.81 -6.03
CA HIS A 162 -26.98 24.34 -7.00
C HIS A 162 -27.65 23.60 -8.17
N ARG A 163 -28.66 22.78 -7.87
CA ARG A 163 -29.46 22.08 -8.89
C ARG A 163 -30.26 23.05 -9.76
N GLU A 164 -30.88 24.06 -9.16
CA GLU A 164 -31.59 25.12 -9.88
C GLU A 164 -30.64 25.93 -10.79
N MET A 165 -29.41 26.22 -10.33
CA MET A 165 -28.41 26.90 -11.14
C MET A 165 -28.01 26.06 -12.37
N ILE A 166 -27.76 24.76 -12.18
CA ILE A 166 -27.45 23.82 -13.29
C ILE A 166 -28.62 23.72 -14.28
N ASP A 167 -29.86 23.63 -13.79
CA ASP A 167 -31.04 23.55 -14.66
C ASP A 167 -31.27 24.88 -15.40
N SER A 168 -30.95 26.02 -14.80
CA SER A 168 -31.01 27.33 -15.48
C SER A 168 -29.94 27.50 -16.57
N MET A 169 -28.78 26.86 -16.43
CA MET A 169 -27.72 26.86 -17.45
C MET A 169 -27.99 25.93 -18.63
N LYS A 170 -28.95 25.00 -18.49
CA LYS A 170 -29.40 24.09 -19.55
C LYS A 170 -30.53 24.66 -20.42
N ARG A 171 -31.07 25.83 -20.07
CA ARG A 171 -31.99 26.62 -20.91
C ARG A 171 -31.23 27.62 -21.75
#